data_AF-A0A2T4G7N6-F1
#
_entry.id   AF-A0A2T4G7N6-F1
#
_cell.length_a   1.000
_cell.length_b   1.000
_cell.length_c   1.000
_cell.angle_alpha   90.00
_cell.angle_beta   90.00
_cell.angle_gamma   90.00
#
_symmetry.space_group_name_H-M   'P 1'
#
loop_
_entity.id
_entity.type
_entity.pdbx_description
1 polymer ?
#
loop_
_entity_poly.entity_id
_entity_poly.type
_entity_poly.pdbx_seq_one_letter_code
_entity_poly.pdbx_strand_id
1 'polypeptide(L)'
;MSNSTFKPEDMPILDLDTSGTQVYEASRFLDSPEIISAYLAQSMKSQDPQILMKALAEVAKAQGVNKVAAAAGVNRESLYKTLKGGSKTRYETVQKLMLALGVELTVQPIKRTHSAK
;
A
#
# COMPACT_ATOMS: atom_id res chain seq x y z
N MET A 1 -21.28 -28.30 35.89
CA MET A 1 -20.27 -28.04 34.84
C MET A 1 -19.58 -26.73 35.23
N SER A 2 -18.33 -26.79 35.67
CA SER A 2 -17.62 -25.60 36.19
C SER A 2 -17.10 -24.77 35.01
N ASN A 3 -17.55 -23.52 34.90
CA ASN A 3 -17.02 -22.56 33.94
C ASN A 3 -15.62 -22.14 34.41
N SER A 4 -14.59 -22.62 33.74
CA SER A 4 -13.23 -22.13 33.90
C SER A 4 -13.11 -20.78 33.18
N THR A 5 -12.96 -19.71 33.95
CA THR A 5 -12.70 -18.35 33.44
C THR A 5 -11.25 -18.25 32.99
N PHE A 6 -11.02 -17.91 31.72
CA PHE A 6 -9.68 -17.64 31.18
C PHE A 6 -9.01 -16.47 31.94
N LYS A 7 -7.76 -16.67 32.31
CA LYS A 7 -6.91 -15.70 33.00
C LYS A 7 -5.72 -15.33 32.09
N PRO A 8 -5.56 -14.06 31.69
CA PRO A 8 -4.45 -13.62 30.84
C PRO A 8 -3.07 -13.95 31.42
N GLU A 9 -2.94 -14.01 32.74
CA GLU A 9 -1.72 -14.41 33.45
C GLU A 9 -1.33 -15.89 33.27
N ASP A 10 -2.27 -16.75 32.87
CA ASP A 10 -2.01 -18.16 32.55
C ASP A 10 -1.63 -18.33 31.06
N MET A 11 -1.58 -17.25 30.28
CA MET A 11 -1.15 -17.31 28.88
C MET A 11 0.36 -17.58 28.81
N PRO A 12 0.80 -18.65 28.12
CA PRO A 12 2.23 -18.91 27.98
C PRO A 12 2.89 -17.75 27.24
N ILE A 13 4.00 -17.26 27.78
CA ILE A 13 4.90 -16.39 27.00
C ILE A 13 5.47 -17.25 25.89
N LEU A 14 5.08 -16.95 24.65
CA LEU A 14 5.62 -17.61 23.47
C LEU A 14 7.04 -17.10 23.25
N ASP A 15 8.04 -17.89 23.64
CA ASP A 15 9.44 -17.67 23.27
C ASP A 15 9.65 -18.08 21.80
N LEU A 16 9.24 -17.21 20.90
CA LEU A 16 9.35 -17.42 19.46
C LEU A 16 10.77 -17.07 19.00
N ASP A 17 11.48 -18.06 18.44
CA ASP A 17 12.72 -17.80 17.73
C ASP A 17 12.44 -16.99 16.46
N THR A 18 12.80 -15.70 16.50
CA THR A 18 12.64 -14.78 15.38
C THR A 18 13.93 -14.60 14.57
N SER A 19 15.01 -15.30 14.91
CA SER A 19 16.32 -15.17 14.26
C SER A 19 16.30 -15.52 12.76
N GLY A 20 15.40 -16.41 12.35
CA GLY A 20 15.17 -16.78 10.95
C GLY A 20 14.20 -15.86 10.20
N THR A 21 13.67 -14.81 10.83
CA THR A 21 12.68 -13.91 10.23
C THR A 21 13.32 -12.60 9.78
N GLN A 22 12.64 -11.90 8.88
CA GLN A 22 13.03 -10.56 8.44
C GLN A 22 11.83 -9.63 8.53
N VAL A 23 12.11 -8.34 8.70
CA VAL A 23 11.07 -7.31 8.67
C VAL A 23 10.33 -7.38 7.34
N TYR A 24 9.01 -7.37 7.41
CA TYR A 24 8.17 -7.37 6.22
C TYR A 24 8.35 -6.07 5.43
N GLU A 25 8.68 -6.20 4.15
CA GLU A 25 8.72 -5.10 3.20
C GLU A 25 7.86 -5.44 1.99
N ALA A 26 6.77 -4.71 1.79
CA ALA A 26 5.83 -4.99 0.70
C ALA A 26 6.52 -4.95 -0.67
N SER A 27 7.41 -3.98 -0.88
CA SER A 27 8.24 -3.82 -2.09
C SER A 27 8.97 -5.08 -2.56
N ARG A 28 9.26 -6.06 -1.70
CA ARG A 28 9.88 -7.34 -2.10
C ARG A 28 8.97 -8.28 -2.89
N PHE A 29 7.66 -8.03 -2.86
CA PHE A 29 6.64 -8.88 -3.48
C PHE A 29 5.90 -8.17 -4.61
N LEU A 30 6.30 -6.95 -4.99
CA LEU A 30 5.66 -6.14 -6.04
C LEU A 30 6.42 -6.30 -7.37
N ASP A 31 6.54 -7.55 -7.82
CA ASP A 31 7.42 -7.98 -8.93
C ASP A 31 6.70 -8.20 -10.27
N SER A 32 5.36 -8.13 -10.28
CA SER A 32 4.54 -8.30 -11.48
C SER A 32 3.47 -7.19 -11.63
N PRO A 33 3.07 -6.85 -12.87
CA PRO A 33 2.01 -5.88 -13.13
C PRO A 33 0.70 -6.20 -12.40
N GLU A 34 0.33 -7.48 -12.32
CA GLU A 34 -0.89 -7.96 -11.70
C GLU A 34 -0.87 -7.72 -10.18
N ILE A 35 0.25 -8.02 -9.52
CA ILE A 35 0.38 -7.80 -8.07
C ILE A 35 0.42 -6.30 -7.76
N ILE A 36 1.12 -5.50 -8.57
CA ILE A 36 1.16 -4.04 -8.42
C ILE A 36 -0.25 -3.45 -8.53
N SER A 37 -1.00 -3.85 -9.56
CA SER A 37 -2.38 -3.41 -9.78
C SER A 37 -3.28 -3.80 -8.60
N ALA A 38 -3.23 -5.06 -8.16
CA ALA A 38 -4.02 -5.53 -7.03
C ALA A 38 -3.68 -4.80 -5.72
N TYR A 39 -2.39 -4.57 -5.46
CA TYR A 39 -1.90 -3.87 -4.28
C TYR A 39 -2.38 -2.41 -4.24
N LEU A 40 -2.25 -1.68 -5.36
CA LEU A 40 -2.74 -0.31 -5.47
C LEU A 40 -4.27 -0.24 -5.39
N ALA A 41 -4.99 -1.17 -6.03
CA ALA A 41 -6.44 -1.25 -5.93
C ALA A 41 -6.91 -1.50 -4.50
N GLN A 42 -6.23 -2.38 -3.75
CA GLN A 42 -6.52 -2.61 -2.34
C GLN A 42 -6.27 -1.37 -1.49
N SER A 43 -5.20 -0.62 -1.79
CA SER A 43 -4.88 0.64 -1.09
C SER A 43 -5.98 1.69 -1.27
N MET A 44 -6.60 1.78 -2.45
CA MET A 44 -7.67 2.73 -2.75
C MET A 44 -8.99 2.42 -2.02
N LYS A 45 -9.21 1.18 -1.57
CA LYS A 45 -10.42 0.81 -0.82
C LYS A 45 -10.49 1.47 0.56
N SER A 46 -9.37 1.89 1.13
CA SER A 46 -9.34 2.58 2.42
C SER A 46 -9.97 3.98 2.37
N GLN A 47 -10.14 4.54 1.16
CA GLN A 47 -10.56 5.93 0.93
C GLN A 47 -9.67 6.97 1.62
N ASP A 48 -8.44 6.59 2.01
CA ASP A 48 -7.43 7.48 2.56
C ASP A 48 -6.33 7.74 1.51
N PRO A 49 -6.17 8.99 1.04
CA PRO A 49 -5.10 9.37 0.11
C PRO A 49 -3.69 9.02 0.62
N GLN A 50 -3.47 9.04 1.94
CA GLN A 50 -2.16 8.72 2.52
C GLN A 50 -1.78 7.26 2.33
N ILE A 51 -2.77 6.36 2.38
CA ILE A 51 -2.57 4.93 2.15
C ILE A 51 -2.20 4.70 0.68
N LEU A 52 -2.87 5.39 -0.25
CA LEU A 52 -2.50 5.33 -1.67
C LEU A 52 -1.08 5.85 -1.92
N MET A 53 -0.68 6.98 -1.30
CA MET A 53 0.67 7.54 -1.47
C MET A 53 1.75 6.59 -0.93
N LYS A 54 1.52 5.94 0.22
CA LYS A 54 2.42 4.91 0.76
C LYS A 54 2.51 3.70 -0.17
N ALA A 55 1.38 3.27 -0.73
CA ALA A 55 1.37 2.14 -1.66
C ALA A 55 2.16 2.45 -2.95
N LEU A 56 1.98 3.64 -3.52
CA LEU A 56 2.81 4.12 -4.65
C LEU A 56 4.30 4.17 -4.30
N ALA A 57 4.64 4.50 -3.04
CA ALA A 57 6.02 4.52 -2.58
C ALA A 57 6.64 3.13 -2.56
N GLU A 58 5.92 2.13 -2.06
CA GLU A 58 6.36 0.73 -2.05
C GLU A 58 6.55 0.19 -3.47
N VAL A 59 5.61 0.47 -4.38
CA VAL A 59 5.76 0.05 -5.79
C VAL A 59 6.96 0.75 -6.43
N ALA A 60 7.14 2.06 -6.19
CA ALA A 60 8.29 2.80 -6.72
C ALA A 60 9.62 2.28 -6.15
N LYS A 61 9.64 1.86 -4.87
CA LYS A 61 10.80 1.19 -4.26
C LYS A 61 11.10 -0.14 -4.95
N ALA A 62 10.09 -0.95 -5.25
CA ALA A 62 10.23 -2.23 -5.95
C ALA A 62 10.78 -2.08 -7.37
N GLN A 63 10.31 -1.09 -8.12
CA GLN A 63 10.74 -0.85 -9.52
C GLN A 63 12.01 0.01 -9.67
N GLY A 64 12.46 0.64 -8.58
CA GLY A 64 13.55 1.60 -8.56
C GLY A 64 13.08 3.05 -8.70
N VAL A 65 13.16 3.80 -7.60
CA VAL A 65 12.62 5.18 -7.49
C VAL A 65 13.15 6.12 -8.58
N ASN A 66 14.43 6.01 -8.94
CA ASN A 66 15.03 6.85 -9.98
C ASN A 66 14.44 6.59 -11.36
N LYS A 67 14.18 5.31 -11.69
CA LYS A 67 13.57 4.91 -12.96
C LYS A 67 12.14 5.45 -13.05
N VAL A 68 11.39 5.34 -11.96
CA VAL A 68 10.00 5.84 -11.87
C VAL A 68 9.95 7.35 -11.97
N ALA A 69 10.83 8.07 -11.27
CA ALA A 69 10.89 9.54 -11.35
C ALA A 69 11.15 10.04 -12.77
N ALA A 70 12.13 9.42 -13.46
CA ALA A 70 12.45 9.74 -14.84
C ALA A 70 11.28 9.46 -15.80
N ALA A 71 10.64 8.29 -15.67
CA ALA A 71 9.49 7.91 -16.48
C ALA A 71 8.26 8.79 -16.25
N ALA A 72 8.03 9.24 -15.01
CA ALA A 72 6.94 10.14 -14.64
C ALA A 72 7.22 11.62 -14.98
N GLY A 73 8.44 11.96 -15.42
CA GLY A 73 8.84 13.34 -15.69
C GLY A 73 8.81 14.25 -14.45
N VAL A 74 9.07 13.68 -13.26
CA VAL A 74 9.13 14.42 -11.99
C VAL A 74 10.53 14.36 -11.41
N ASN A 75 10.99 15.43 -10.77
CA ASN A 75 12.28 15.37 -10.09
C ASN A 75 12.18 14.48 -8.83
N ARG A 76 13.33 13.93 -8.41
CA ARG A 76 13.43 12.98 -7.29
C ARG A 76 12.94 13.56 -5.96
N GLU A 77 13.20 14.84 -5.70
CA GLU A 77 12.78 15.50 -4.47
C GLU A 77 11.26 15.66 -4.38
N SER A 78 10.62 16.05 -5.49
CA SER A 78 9.18 16.12 -5.65
C SER A 78 8.55 14.76 -5.45
N LEU A 79 9.14 13.69 -6.01
CA LEU A 79 8.68 12.33 -5.80
C LEU A 79 8.74 11.95 -4.32
N TYR A 80 9.87 12.15 -3.64
CA TYR A 80 9.98 11.86 -2.20
C TYR A 80 8.98 12.65 -1.35
N LYS A 81 8.76 13.93 -1.64
CA LYS A 81 7.76 14.76 -0.92
C LYS A 81 6.35 14.24 -1.11
N THR A 82 6.00 13.86 -2.34
CA THR A 82 4.70 13.25 -2.69
C THR A 82 4.49 11.93 -1.96
N LEU A 83 5.50 11.05 -1.95
CA LEU A 83 5.42 9.74 -1.33
C LEU A 83 5.40 9.80 0.21
N LYS A 84 6.02 10.81 0.83
CA LYS A 84 6.06 10.99 2.29
C LYS A 84 4.74 11.50 2.89
N GLY A 85 3.74 11.83 2.07
CA GLY A 85 2.38 12.09 2.56
C GLY A 85 2.12 13.49 3.15
N GLY A 86 3.06 14.42 3.06
CA GLY A 86 2.94 15.75 3.68
C GLY A 86 2.37 16.87 2.80
N SER A 87 2.35 16.68 1.47
CA SER A 87 1.92 17.72 0.52
C SER A 87 0.62 17.35 -0.19
N LYS A 88 -0.23 18.34 -0.50
CA LYS A 88 -1.36 18.15 -1.44
C LYS A 88 -0.82 17.75 -2.81
N THR A 89 -0.80 16.45 -3.08
CA THR A 89 -0.39 15.91 -4.38
C THR A 89 -1.46 16.22 -5.42
N ARG A 90 -1.06 16.82 -6.54
CA ARG A 90 -1.97 17.10 -7.65
C ARG A 90 -2.33 15.78 -8.35
N TYR A 91 -3.58 15.67 -8.82
CA TYR A 91 -4.03 14.51 -9.59
C TYR A 91 -3.12 14.21 -10.79
N GLU A 92 -2.67 15.24 -11.51
CA GLU A 92 -1.74 15.09 -12.64
C GLU A 92 -0.46 14.33 -12.25
N THR A 93 0.08 14.58 -11.06
CA THR A 93 1.25 13.87 -10.53
C THR A 93 0.93 12.41 -10.24
N VAL A 94 -0.23 12.14 -9.64
CA VAL A 94 -0.70 10.76 -9.38
C VAL A 94 -0.85 10.00 -10.70
N GLN A 95 -1.47 10.61 -11.70
CA GLN A 95 -1.67 9.99 -13.01
C GLN A 95 -0.33 9.66 -13.69
N LYS A 96 0.62 10.61 -13.72
CA LYS A 96 1.98 10.38 -14.25
C LYS A 96 2.69 9.24 -13.55
N LEU A 97 2.56 9.15 -12.22
CA LEU A 97 3.16 8.07 -11.45
C LEU A 97 2.52 6.71 -11.76
N MET A 98 1.19 6.64 -11.80
CA MET A 98 0.48 5.40 -12.16
C MET A 98 0.95 4.87 -13.52
N LEU A 99 1.01 5.74 -14.53
CA LEU A 99 1.48 5.38 -15.88
C LEU A 99 2.95 4.93 -15.87
N ALA A 100 3.82 5.63 -15.14
CA ALA A 100 5.23 5.25 -14.99
C ALA A 100 5.42 3.90 -14.27
N LEU A 101 4.47 3.52 -13.42
CA LEU A 101 4.44 2.22 -12.74
C LEU A 101 3.76 1.12 -13.58
N GLY A 102 3.26 1.45 -14.77
CA GLY A 102 2.61 0.49 -15.68
C GLY A 102 1.15 0.19 -15.35
N VAL A 103 0.46 1.08 -14.64
CA VAL A 103 -0.95 0.92 -14.26
C VAL A 103 -1.79 2.15 -14.62
N GLU A 104 -3.10 1.98 -14.74
CA GLU A 104 -4.04 3.06 -15.00
C GLU A 104 -5.14 3.14 -13.93
N LEU A 105 -5.66 4.35 -13.74
CA LEU A 105 -6.83 4.57 -12.88
C LEU A 105 -8.10 4.21 -13.64
N THR A 106 -8.94 3.38 -13.03
CA THR A 106 -10.26 3.02 -13.58
C THR A 106 -11.38 3.47 -12.65
N VAL A 107 -12.57 3.72 -13.23
CA VAL A 107 -13.77 4.10 -12.48
C VAL A 107 -14.67 2.88 -12.37
N GLN A 108 -15.18 2.64 -11.16
CA GLN A 108 -16.10 1.53 -10.87
C GLN A 108 -17.33 2.06 -10.12
N PRO A 109 -18.51 1.44 -10.28
CA PRO A 109 -19.68 1.81 -9.49
C PRO A 109 -19.42 1.60 -8.00
N ILE A 110 -19.80 2.57 -7.17
CA ILE A 110 -19.80 2.39 -5.72
C ILE A 110 -20.88 1.38 -5.38
N LYS A 111 -20.48 0.19 -4.90
CA LYS A 111 -21.41 -0.82 -4.39
C LYS A 111 -22.13 -0.25 -3.17
N ARG A 112 -23.32 0.31 -3.38
CA ARG A 112 -24.24 0.62 -2.28
C ARG A 112 -24.96 -0.69 -1.97
N THR A 113 -24.69 -1.28 -0.81
CA THR A 113 -25.52 -2.37 -0.29
C THR A 113 -26.90 -1.78 0.00
N HIS A 114 -27.83 -1.94 -0.94
CA HIS A 114 -29.23 -1.67 -0.66
C HIS A 114 -29.75 -2.85 0.17
N SER A 115 -29.89 -2.65 1.48
CA SER A 115 -30.82 -3.47 2.25
C SER A 115 -32.21 -3.18 1.70
N ALA A 116 -32.72 -4.10 0.89
CA ALA A 116 -34.12 -4.08 0.48
C ALA A 116 -34.99 -4.10 1.74
N LYS A 117 -35.95 -3.19 1.78
CA LYS A 117 -37.04 -3.15 2.77
C LYS A 117 -38.23 -3.91 2.19
#